data_AF-A0A2T6C9G6-F1
#
_entry.id   AF-A0A2T6C9G6-F1
#
_cell.length_a   1.000
_cell.length_b   1.000
_cell.length_c   1.000
_cell.angle_alpha   90.00
_cell.angle_beta   90.00
_cell.angle_gamma   90.00
#
_symmetry.space_group_name_H-M   'P 1'
#
loop_
_entity.id
_entity.type
_entity.pdbx_description
1 polymer ?
#
loop_
_entity_poly.entity_id
_entity_poly.type
_entity_poly.pdbx_seq_one_letter_code
_entity_poly.pdbx_strand_id
1 'polypeptide(L)'
;MTIVKLTSSNHNEVIKLFSEEIENYQFIINDLLRNNYHGDSFHVYGEYEHGELVSILLNNFNNVTYYSEIERDVKVYKEILKDLSFTKLS
;
A
#
# COMPACT_ATOMS: atom_id res chain seq x y z
N MET A 1 5.18 6.15 14.80
CA MET A 1 5.07 5.85 13.37
C MET A 1 5.90 4.62 13.05
N THR A 2 5.33 3.63 12.37
CA THR A 2 6.00 2.35 12.03
C THR A 2 5.55 1.87 10.67
N ILE A 3 6.46 1.33 9.86
CA ILE A 3 6.11 0.69 8.58
C ILE A 3 6.06 -0.82 8.77
N VAL A 4 5.00 -1.45 8.27
CA VAL A 4 4.75 -2.89 8.38
C VAL A 4 4.41 -3.46 7.01
N LYS A 5 4.94 -4.65 6.69
CA LYS A 5 4.49 -5.40 5.50
C LYS A 5 3.10 -5.96 5.76
N LEU A 6 2.12 -5.56 4.95
CA LEU A 6 0.73 -5.96 5.13
C LEU A 6 0.50 -7.36 4.59
N THR A 7 -0.44 -8.06 5.21
CA THR A 7 -0.94 -9.35 4.74
C THR A 7 -2.47 -9.29 4.63
N SER A 8 -3.09 -10.38 4.19
CA SER A 8 -4.56 -10.45 4.13
C SER A 8 -5.25 -10.30 5.48
N SER A 9 -4.55 -10.50 6.61
CA SER A 9 -5.10 -10.20 7.94
C SER A 9 -5.40 -8.71 8.14
N ASN A 10 -4.72 -7.83 7.42
CA ASN A 10 -4.88 -6.38 7.51
C ASN A 10 -5.94 -5.84 6.53
N HIS A 11 -6.64 -6.71 5.78
CA HIS A 11 -7.55 -6.29 4.71
C HIS A 11 -8.60 -5.29 5.17
N ASN A 12 -9.22 -5.53 6.33
CA ASN A 12 -10.24 -4.63 6.88
C ASN A 12 -9.70 -3.23 7.19
N GLU A 13 -8.44 -3.13 7.62
CA GLU A 13 -7.79 -1.84 7.88
C GLU A 13 -7.53 -1.09 6.58
N VAL A 14 -7.16 -1.80 5.51
CA VAL A 14 -7.02 -1.22 4.18
C VAL A 14 -8.37 -0.71 3.65
N ILE A 15 -9.44 -1.49 3.80
CA ILE A 15 -10.79 -1.05 3.43
C ILE A 15 -11.18 0.22 4.20
N LYS A 16 -10.90 0.26 5.52
CA LYS A 16 -11.13 1.45 6.34
C LYS A 16 -10.33 2.67 5.85
N LEU A 17 -9.07 2.48 5.45
CA LEU A 17 -8.21 3.55 4.93
C LEU A 17 -8.78 4.19 3.66
N PHE A 18 -9.33 3.40 2.74
CA PHE A 18 -9.97 3.93 1.52
C PHE A 18 -11.34 4.54 1.78
N SER A 19 -11.99 4.19 2.89
CA SER A 19 -13.22 4.82 3.38
C SER A 19 -14.27 5.00 2.26
N GLU A 20 -14.79 6.21 2.09
CA GLU A 20 -15.80 6.59 1.08
C GLU A 20 -15.25 6.56 -0.36
N GLU A 21 -13.93 6.58 -0.56
CA GLU A 21 -13.32 6.57 -1.90
C GLU A 21 -13.12 5.16 -2.48
N ILE A 22 -13.47 4.11 -1.74
CA ILE A 22 -13.20 2.73 -2.14
C ILE A 22 -13.74 2.38 -3.54
N GLU A 23 -14.86 2.98 -3.95
CA GLU A 23 -15.43 2.77 -5.29
C GLU A 23 -14.48 3.20 -6.41
N ASN A 24 -13.71 4.28 -6.19
CA ASN A 24 -12.70 4.78 -7.13
C ASN A 24 -11.46 3.88 -7.19
N TYR A 25 -11.22 3.08 -6.14
CA TYR A 25 -10.01 2.27 -5.96
C TYR A 25 -10.29 0.77 -5.94
N GLN A 26 -11.46 0.31 -6.41
CA GLN A 26 -11.79 -1.11 -6.47
C GLN A 26 -10.75 -1.94 -7.23
N PHE A 27 -10.09 -1.37 -8.24
CA PHE A 27 -9.02 -2.06 -8.96
C PHE A 27 -7.83 -2.41 -8.04
N ILE A 28 -7.44 -1.52 -7.12
CA ILE A 28 -6.39 -1.77 -6.12
C ILE A 28 -6.86 -2.87 -5.16
N ILE A 29 -8.08 -2.75 -4.64
CA ILE A 29 -8.64 -3.72 -3.68
C ILE A 29 -8.72 -5.13 -4.30
N ASN A 30 -9.18 -5.22 -5.54
CA ASN A 30 -9.25 -6.47 -6.28
C ASN A 30 -7.87 -7.08 -6.51
N ASP A 31 -6.85 -6.28 -6.83
CA ASP A 31 -5.48 -6.75 -6.99
C ASP A 31 -4.89 -7.27 -5.67
N LEU A 32 -5.16 -6.59 -4.54
CA LEU A 32 -4.74 -7.04 -3.21
C LEU A 32 -5.33 -8.42 -2.86
N LEU A 33 -6.63 -8.61 -3.13
CA LEU A 33 -7.32 -9.89 -2.89
C LEU A 33 -6.83 -10.99 -3.83
N ARG A 34 -6.70 -10.68 -5.13
CA ARG A 34 -6.26 -11.65 -6.15
C ARG A 34 -4.86 -12.19 -5.86
N ASN A 35 -3.96 -11.35 -5.37
CA ASN A 35 -2.60 -11.74 -5.00
C ASN A 35 -2.49 -12.12 -3.51
N ASN A 36 -3.58 -12.09 -2.74
CA ASN A 36 -3.59 -12.34 -1.30
C ASN A 36 -2.46 -11.59 -0.56
N TYR A 37 -2.22 -10.33 -0.94
CA TYR A 37 -1.19 -9.45 -0.38
C TYR A 37 0.27 -9.93 -0.52
N HIS A 38 0.55 -10.95 -1.34
CA HIS A 38 1.89 -11.52 -1.46
C HIS A 38 2.22 -11.94 -2.89
N GLY A 39 3.52 -11.98 -3.19
CA GLY A 39 4.07 -12.46 -4.45
C GLY A 39 5.51 -12.03 -4.61
N ASP A 40 6.23 -12.63 -5.55
CA ASP A 40 7.65 -12.30 -5.79
C ASP A 40 7.82 -10.83 -6.22
N SER A 41 6.86 -10.32 -6.98
CA SER A 41 6.80 -8.92 -7.45
C SER A 41 5.54 -8.20 -6.98
N PHE A 42 4.93 -8.66 -5.88
CA PHE A 42 3.75 -8.05 -5.30
C PHE A 42 3.96 -7.84 -3.81
N HIS A 43 4.16 -6.59 -3.41
CA HIS A 43 4.46 -6.23 -2.02
C HIS A 43 3.58 -5.08 -1.58
N VAL A 44 3.06 -5.18 -0.37
CA VAL A 44 2.20 -4.16 0.22
C VAL A 44 2.77 -3.76 1.56
N TYR A 45 2.99 -2.47 1.77
CA TYR A 45 3.48 -1.91 3.02
C TYR A 45 2.49 -0.88 3.52
N GLY A 46 2.32 -0.81 4.84
CA GLY A 46 1.44 0.13 5.51
C GLY A 46 2.18 0.95 6.54
N GLU A 47 1.87 2.24 6.60
CA GLU A 47 2.31 3.16 7.62
C GLU A 47 1.27 3.18 8.74
N TYR A 48 1.74 2.92 9.96
CA TYR A 48 0.93 3.01 11.16
C TYR A 48 1.32 4.23 12.00
N GLU A 49 0.32 4.99 12.39
CA GLU A 49 0.43 6.12 13.31
C GLU A 49 -0.67 6.00 14.38
N HIS A 50 -0.28 6.07 15.66
CA HIS A 50 -1.17 5.86 16.81
C HIS A 50 -1.99 4.54 16.77
N GLY A 51 -1.46 3.50 16.11
CA GLY A 51 -2.12 2.20 15.99
C GLY A 51 -3.12 2.10 14.84
N GLU A 52 -3.28 3.15 14.04
CA GLU A 52 -4.13 3.15 12.86
C GLU A 52 -3.29 3.15 11.58
N LEU A 53 -3.77 2.42 10.57
CA LEU A 53 -3.19 2.44 9.22
C LEU A 53 -3.55 3.77 8.55
N VAL A 54 -2.54 4.58 8.22
CA VAL A 54 -2.73 5.94 7.70
C VAL A 54 -2.27 6.12 6.25
N SER A 55 -1.44 5.21 5.74
CA SER A 55 -1.06 5.17 4.33
C SER A 55 -0.66 3.77 3.91
N ILE A 56 -0.66 3.50 2.60
CA ILE A 56 -0.10 2.28 2.03
C ILE A 56 0.81 2.57 0.84
N LEU A 57 1.78 1.68 0.64
CA LEU A 57 2.60 1.56 -0.56
C LEU A 57 2.38 0.18 -1.17
N LEU A 58 1.81 0.14 -2.35
CA LEU A 58 1.65 -1.07 -3.16
C LEU A 58 2.71 -1.09 -4.25
N ASN A 59 3.53 -2.14 -4.28
CA ASN A 59 4.33 -2.48 -5.45
C ASN A 59 3.66 -3.65 -6.18
N ASN A 60 3.20 -3.39 -7.39
CA ASN A 60 2.56 -4.38 -8.27
C ASN A 60 3.39 -4.47 -9.56
N PHE A 61 4.25 -5.47 -9.63
CA PHE A 61 5.28 -5.62 -10.66
C PHE A 61 6.16 -4.37 -10.76
N ASN A 62 6.15 -3.70 -11.91
CA ASN A 62 7.00 -2.54 -12.17
C ASN A 62 6.39 -1.21 -11.70
N ASN A 63 5.19 -1.25 -11.12
CA ASN A 63 4.48 -0.07 -10.66
C ASN A 63 4.55 0.06 -9.14
N VAL A 64 4.63 1.30 -8.67
CA VAL A 64 4.51 1.66 -7.26
C VAL A 64 3.38 2.66 -7.13
N THR A 65 2.39 2.30 -6.33
CA THR A 65 1.23 3.13 -6.01
C THR A 65 1.30 3.48 -4.52
N TYR A 66 1.19 4.76 -4.22
CA TYR A 66 1.08 5.28 -2.86
C TYR A 66 -0.34 5.81 -2.64
N TYR A 67 -0.92 5.53 -1.48
CA TYR A 67 -2.22 6.08 -1.09
C TYR A 67 -2.22 6.51 0.37
N SER A 68 -2.79 7.68 0.63
CA SER A 68 -3.18 8.18 1.94
C SER A 68 -4.41 9.07 1.79
N GLU A 69 -5.31 9.03 2.77
CA GLU A 69 -6.54 9.85 2.78
C GLU A 69 -6.23 11.37 2.86
N ILE A 70 -5.14 11.71 3.56
CA ILE A 70 -4.66 13.09 3.70
C ILE A 70 -3.31 13.28 3.01
N GLU A 71 -2.93 14.52 2.73
CA GLU A 71 -1.60 14.84 2.18
C GLU A 71 -0.49 14.47 3.18
N ARG A 72 0.41 13.55 2.78
CA ARG A 72 1.54 13.09 3.61
C ARG A 72 2.79 12.88 2.76
N ASP A 73 3.95 12.92 3.41
CA ASP A 73 5.24 12.71 2.75
C ASP A 73 5.54 11.21 2.57
N VAL A 74 5.70 10.79 1.32
CA VAL A 74 6.06 9.39 0.96
C VAL A 74 7.47 8.99 1.42
N LYS A 75 8.31 9.93 1.88
CA LYS A 75 9.67 9.64 2.37
C LYS A 75 9.73 8.60 3.48
N VAL A 76 8.63 8.37 4.20
CA VAL A 76 8.54 7.32 5.22
C VAL A 76 8.83 5.92 4.64
N TYR A 77 8.59 5.73 3.34
CA TYR A 77 8.87 4.48 2.61
C TYR A 77 10.24 4.43 1.91
N LYS A 78 11.09 5.45 2.08
CA LYS A 78 12.34 5.59 1.31
C LYS A 78 13.25 4.37 1.37
N GLU A 79 13.38 3.75 2.53
CA GLU A 79 14.23 2.56 2.68
C GLU A 79 13.63 1.35 1.97
N ILE A 80 12.31 1.17 2.03
CA ILE A 80 11.60 0.09 1.33
C ILE A 80 11.72 0.25 -0.19
N LEU A 81 11.59 1.48 -0.69
CA LEU A 81 11.69 1.76 -2.14
C LEU A 81 13.06 1.37 -2.72
N LYS A 82 14.14 1.36 -1.93
CA LYS A 82 15.46 0.92 -2.43
C LYS A 82 15.52 -0.57 -2.75
N ASP A 83 14.68 -1.36 -2.08
CA ASP A 83 14.65 -2.81 -2.19
C ASP A 83 13.61 -3.30 -3.21
N LEU A 84 12.78 -2.39 -3.73
CA LEU A 84 11.74 -2.70 -4.72
C LEU A 84 12.25 -2.50 -6.14
N SER A 85 11.91 -3.44 -7.02
CA SER A 85 12.12 -3.29 -8.46
C SER A 85 10.92 -2.57 -9.07
N PHE A 86 11.11 -1.34 -9.55
CA PHE A 86 10.07 -0.60 -10.25
C PHE A 86 10.66 0.26 -11.37
N THR A 87 9.84 0.55 -12.38
CA THR A 87 10.21 1.42 -13.49
C THR A 87 9.51 2.74 -13.32
N LYS A 88 10.26 3.84 -13.24
CA LYS A 88 9.67 5.17 -13.29
C LYS A 88 9.07 5.39 -14.68
N LEU A 89 7.74 5.52 -14.76
CA LEU A 89 7.08 6.04 -15.95
C LEU A 89 7.50 7.52 -16.08
N SER A 90 8.24 7.80 -17.14
CA SER A 90 8.79 9.12 -17.50
C SER A 90 7.71 10.14 -17.83
#